data_AF-A0A5B8N302-F1
#
_entry.id   AF-A0A5B8N302-F1
#
_cell.length_a   1.000
_cell.length_b   1.000
_cell.length_c   1.000
_cell.angle_alpha   90.00
_cell.angle_beta   90.00
_cell.angle_gamma   90.00
#
_symmetry.space_group_name_H-M   'P 1'
#
loop_
_entity.id
_entity.type
_entity.pdbx_description
1 polymer ?
#
loop_
_entity_poly.entity_id
_entity_poly.type
_entity_poly.pdbx_seq_one_letter_code
_entity_poly.pdbx_strand_id
1 'polypeptide(L)'
;MASVFKRAAGLLARVTVAAVALSAFMAGPAAFAANNDPVVLVHGFLGFGPDELQGTGFKYWGGFNDVEAHMKTYNGSHQVYTAAVGPVSSNWDRAVELYYQIKGGCTDYGAQRTAQFAAYGKIQKPAGKCWAADPDNNPNHYPVALYPQWDAAHPIHLVSHSQGGQTVRTLIQLLENGSPNGDEGGGALYTGGKIGWVKSATTISTPHNGTTLRDVIIDYVPKVSELAGKIVEVAGLGGSSNPIYKFRLEQYGLAQQPTETFWQFLDRIKGAPFWSLSNRDSAQWELGPDGAKALNSWVKTSPNVYYYSIGGKATEQGSFCCNSTDRLIAPFQSSSYQYARDDMIFFMKNTAGEWVVPSLFVPGMGSYTQTDPSRVLIDSSWFANDGVVNTVSMKSPSGQPVRNYDGTSVRGTWNYLGYYNQYDHFDVIGWLLPSSSVYPIYDNLTKILYGL
;
A
#
# COMPACT_ATOMS: atom_id res chain seq x y z
N MET A 1 6.80 -22.17 -13.15
CA MET A 1 8.10 -22.65 -12.61
C MET A 1 9.32 -22.14 -13.40
N ALA A 2 9.33 -22.14 -14.74
CA ALA A 2 10.50 -21.70 -15.52
C ALA A 2 10.85 -20.19 -15.42
N SER A 3 9.90 -19.31 -15.07
CA SER A 3 10.16 -17.88 -14.84
C SER A 3 10.82 -17.60 -13.48
N VAL A 4 10.51 -18.39 -12.46
CA VAL A 4 11.07 -18.28 -11.09
C VAL A 4 12.57 -18.61 -11.09
N PHE A 5 12.99 -19.63 -11.86
CA PHE A 5 14.39 -20.01 -12.00
C PHE A 5 15.25 -18.99 -12.76
N LYS A 6 14.67 -18.22 -13.71
CA LYS A 6 15.41 -17.15 -14.39
C LYS A 6 15.72 -15.96 -13.48
N ARG A 7 14.82 -15.60 -12.55
CA ARG A 7 15.05 -14.52 -11.56
C ARG A 7 16.17 -14.89 -10.57
N ALA A 8 16.22 -16.13 -10.09
CA ALA A 8 17.28 -16.60 -9.19
C ALA A 8 18.65 -16.70 -9.89
N ALA A 9 18.69 -17.18 -11.15
CA ALA A 9 19.93 -17.35 -11.90
C ALA A 9 20.52 -16.03 -12.45
N GLY A 10 19.68 -15.04 -12.77
CA GLY A 10 20.13 -13.73 -13.25
C GLY A 10 20.81 -12.87 -12.18
N LEU A 11 20.46 -13.07 -10.90
CA LEU A 11 20.99 -12.27 -9.79
C LEU A 11 22.36 -12.76 -9.27
N LEU A 12 22.68 -14.05 -9.46
CA LEU A 12 23.97 -14.62 -9.08
C LEU A 12 25.14 -14.19 -10.00
N ALA A 13 24.84 -13.59 -11.16
CA ALA A 13 25.85 -13.17 -12.14
C ALA A 13 26.11 -11.65 -12.18
N ARG A 14 25.51 -10.84 -11.29
CA ARG A 14 25.68 -9.37 -11.27
C ARG A 14 25.91 -8.78 -9.88
N VAL A 15 26.54 -9.53 -8.99
CA VAL A 15 27.17 -8.96 -7.79
C VAL A 15 28.60 -8.54 -8.16
N THR A 16 28.75 -7.43 -8.86
CA THR A 16 30.02 -6.68 -8.90
C THR A 16 29.80 -5.25 -9.41
N VAL A 17 30.00 -4.31 -8.48
CA VAL A 17 30.32 -2.88 -8.64
C VAL A 17 29.23 -1.94 -9.15
N ALA A 18 28.49 -1.36 -8.19
CA ALA A 18 28.29 0.10 -8.09
C ALA A 18 27.98 0.46 -6.62
N ALA A 19 28.98 0.30 -5.77
CA ALA A 19 29.07 1.00 -4.50
C ALA A 19 29.84 2.33 -4.71
N VAL A 20 29.65 3.27 -3.78
CA VAL A 20 30.19 4.65 -3.66
C VAL A 20 29.11 5.70 -4.05
N ALA A 21 28.57 6.53 -3.15
CA ALA A 21 29.07 7.02 -1.86
C ALA A 21 27.97 7.16 -0.80
N LEU A 22 28.13 6.46 0.33
CA LEU A 22 27.85 7.00 1.66
C LEU A 22 28.73 6.24 2.66
N SER A 23 29.98 6.69 2.82
CA SER A 23 30.91 6.11 3.79
C SER A 23 31.74 7.21 4.45
N ALA A 24 31.09 7.87 5.40
CA ALA A 24 31.76 8.50 6.52
C ALA A 24 30.87 8.29 7.76
N PHE A 25 30.67 7.04 8.17
CA PHE A 25 30.19 6.76 9.52
C PHE A 25 31.40 6.53 10.41
N MET A 26 31.69 7.55 11.22
CA MET A 26 32.40 7.36 12.47
C MET A 26 31.69 6.25 13.24
N ALA A 27 32.46 5.34 13.83
CA ALA A 27 31.96 4.40 14.84
C ALA A 27 31.48 5.22 16.05
N GLY A 28 30.23 5.70 15.98
CA GLY A 28 29.51 6.20 17.13
C GLY A 28 29.17 5.05 18.08
N PRO A 29 28.99 5.32 19.38
CA PRO A 29 28.60 4.29 20.34
C PRO A 29 27.30 3.62 19.89
N ALA A 30 27.11 2.36 20.28
CA ALA A 30 25.87 1.63 20.04
C ALA A 30 24.69 2.49 20.51
N ALA A 31 23.91 3.02 19.56
CA ALA A 31 22.75 3.83 19.86
C ALA A 31 21.72 2.92 20.52
N PHE A 32 21.47 3.13 21.81
CA PHE A 32 20.32 2.52 22.48
C PHE A 32 19.04 3.04 21.83
N ALA A 33 18.03 2.16 21.68
CA ALA A 33 16.71 2.56 21.23
C ALA A 33 16.14 3.63 22.19
N ALA A 34 15.66 4.74 21.64
CA ALA A 34 15.03 5.83 22.39
C ALA A 34 13.57 5.49 22.77
N ASN A 35 12.94 4.56 22.04
CA ASN A 35 11.62 4.03 22.33
C ASN A 35 11.52 2.55 21.90
N ASN A 36 10.42 1.89 22.26
CA ASN A 36 10.06 0.56 21.75
C ASN A 36 8.57 0.47 21.41
N ASP A 37 8.02 1.54 20.85
CA ASP A 37 6.60 1.62 20.49
C ASP A 37 6.29 0.60 19.38
N PRO A 38 5.14 -0.09 19.41
CA PRO A 38 4.86 -1.14 18.43
C PRO A 38 4.74 -0.58 17.01
N VAL A 39 5.16 -1.39 16.04
CA VAL A 39 4.95 -1.13 14.62
C VAL A 39 3.68 -1.85 14.15
N VAL A 40 2.83 -1.16 13.41
CA VAL A 40 1.71 -1.77 12.69
C VAL A 40 1.94 -1.65 11.18
N LEU A 41 2.07 -2.78 10.52
CA LEU A 41 2.23 -2.93 9.08
C LEU A 41 0.87 -2.88 8.38
N VAL A 42 0.73 -1.99 7.39
CA VAL A 42 -0.54 -1.72 6.68
C VAL A 42 -0.36 -1.90 5.18
N HIS A 43 -0.93 -2.99 4.63
CA HIS A 43 -0.85 -3.29 3.21
C HIS A 43 -1.66 -2.31 2.34
N GLY A 44 -1.42 -2.32 1.03
CA GLY A 44 -2.13 -1.48 0.07
C GLY A 44 -3.23 -2.19 -0.71
N PHE A 45 -3.42 -1.72 -1.94
CA PHE A 45 -4.38 -2.26 -2.90
C PHE A 45 -4.09 -3.73 -3.18
N LEU A 46 -5.14 -4.56 -3.16
CA LEU A 46 -5.07 -6.02 -3.27
C LEU A 46 -4.17 -6.74 -2.25
N GLY A 47 -3.73 -6.05 -1.21
CA GLY A 47 -3.01 -6.69 -0.12
C GLY A 47 -3.91 -7.60 0.73
N PHE A 48 -3.28 -8.45 1.51
CA PHE A 48 -3.93 -9.51 2.27
C PHE A 48 -3.26 -9.65 3.64
N GLY A 49 -4.00 -10.19 4.60
CA GLY A 49 -3.57 -10.40 5.98
C GLY A 49 -2.70 -11.64 6.19
N PRO A 50 -2.15 -11.81 7.41
CA PRO A 50 -1.38 -12.99 7.76
C PRO A 50 -2.23 -14.26 7.87
N ASP A 51 -3.56 -14.15 7.94
CA ASP A 51 -4.52 -15.28 7.95
C ASP A 51 -4.92 -15.76 6.54
N GLU A 52 -4.48 -15.03 5.51
CA GLU A 52 -4.76 -15.32 4.11
C GLU A 52 -3.55 -15.96 3.45
N LEU A 53 -3.77 -16.84 2.47
CA LEU A 53 -2.72 -17.57 1.76
C LEU A 53 -1.72 -18.39 2.62
N GLN A 54 -1.98 -18.60 3.91
CA GLN A 54 -1.07 -19.27 4.86
C GLN A 54 -0.52 -20.62 4.37
N GLY A 55 -1.32 -21.41 3.65
CA GLY A 55 -0.93 -22.71 3.10
C GLY A 55 0.18 -22.67 2.04
N THR A 56 0.65 -21.48 1.66
CA THR A 56 1.70 -21.28 0.64
C THR A 56 3.06 -20.90 1.21
N GLY A 57 3.11 -20.43 2.46
CA GLY A 57 4.27 -19.74 3.01
C GLY A 57 4.52 -18.33 2.43
N PHE A 58 3.62 -17.83 1.58
CA PHE A 58 3.72 -16.51 0.97
C PHE A 58 3.02 -15.44 1.83
N LYS A 59 3.75 -14.38 2.17
CA LYS A 59 3.30 -13.26 3.00
C LYS A 59 3.29 -11.97 2.18
N TYR A 60 2.33 -11.09 2.46
CA TYR A 60 2.33 -9.77 1.83
C TYR A 60 3.64 -9.03 2.16
N TRP A 61 4.01 -9.00 3.44
CA TRP A 61 5.26 -8.43 3.95
C TRP A 61 6.36 -9.49 3.98
N GLY A 62 7.00 -9.72 2.83
CA GLY A 62 8.20 -10.55 2.70
C GLY A 62 8.18 -11.54 1.52
N GLY A 63 7.04 -11.75 0.86
CA GLY A 63 6.91 -12.80 -0.13
C GLY A 63 7.15 -14.17 0.51
N PHE A 64 8.18 -14.90 0.08
CA PHE A 64 8.61 -16.14 0.75
C PHE A 64 9.58 -15.91 1.92
N ASN A 65 9.89 -14.66 2.23
CA ASN A 65 10.54 -14.23 3.48
C ASN A 65 9.48 -13.77 4.50
N ASP A 66 9.92 -13.34 5.68
CA ASP A 66 9.04 -12.84 6.74
C ASP A 66 9.58 -11.52 7.32
N VAL A 67 9.13 -10.39 6.74
CA VAL A 67 9.54 -9.06 7.18
C VAL A 67 9.04 -8.76 8.59
N GLU A 68 7.83 -9.18 8.94
CA GLU A 68 7.28 -8.99 10.29
C GLU A 68 8.15 -9.70 11.34
N ALA A 69 8.46 -10.99 11.13
CA ALA A 69 9.30 -11.76 12.05
C ALA A 69 10.73 -11.20 12.13
N HIS A 70 11.28 -10.74 11.00
CA HIS A 70 12.59 -10.09 10.98
C HIS A 70 12.60 -8.82 11.83
N MET A 71 11.64 -7.91 11.62
CA MET A 71 11.53 -6.67 12.40
C MET A 71 11.33 -6.92 13.91
N LYS A 72 10.64 -8.01 14.31
CA LYS A 72 10.48 -8.38 15.73
C LYS A 72 11.78 -8.68 16.45
N THR A 73 12.83 -9.08 15.73
CA THR A 73 14.08 -9.60 16.30
C THR A 73 15.32 -8.79 15.92
N TYR A 74 15.20 -7.90 14.93
CA TYR A 74 16.30 -7.07 14.47
C TYR A 74 16.66 -6.01 15.51
N ASN A 75 17.90 -6.06 16.02
CA ASN A 75 18.45 -5.10 16.98
C ASN A 75 17.64 -4.93 18.28
N GLY A 76 16.91 -5.97 18.69
CA GLY A 76 16.08 -5.96 19.89
C GLY A 76 14.89 -6.89 19.78
N SER A 77 14.08 -6.93 20.84
CA SER A 77 12.77 -7.59 20.82
C SER A 77 11.70 -6.51 20.69
N HIS A 78 10.97 -6.56 19.58
CA HIS A 78 10.04 -5.52 19.16
C HIS A 78 8.64 -6.08 18.96
N GLN A 79 7.62 -5.28 19.29
CA GLN A 79 6.24 -5.60 18.93
C GLN A 79 5.96 -5.10 17.51
N VAL A 80 5.65 -6.04 16.62
CA VAL A 80 5.27 -5.75 15.23
C VAL A 80 4.00 -6.51 14.92
N TYR A 81 3.01 -5.81 14.39
CA TYR A 81 1.70 -6.36 14.04
C TYR A 81 1.44 -6.13 12.55
N THR A 82 0.67 -7.02 11.93
CA THR A 82 0.18 -6.85 10.55
C THR A 82 -1.33 -6.70 10.55
N ALA A 83 -1.83 -5.57 10.04
CA ALA A 83 -3.24 -5.33 9.84
C ALA A 83 -3.71 -5.82 8.46
N ALA A 84 -4.98 -6.20 8.36
CA ALA A 84 -5.62 -6.75 7.16
C ALA A 84 -6.93 -6.00 6.83
N VAL A 85 -6.82 -4.92 6.07
CA VAL A 85 -7.92 -4.03 5.71
C VAL A 85 -8.45 -4.33 4.30
N GLY A 86 -9.57 -3.72 3.90
CA GLY A 86 -10.20 -3.92 2.60
C GLY A 86 -9.24 -3.73 1.42
N PRO A 87 -8.93 -4.78 0.62
CA PRO A 87 -7.99 -4.68 -0.50
C PRO A 87 -8.42 -3.72 -1.60
N VAL A 88 -9.73 -3.44 -1.72
CA VAL A 88 -10.31 -2.59 -2.77
C VAL A 88 -11.22 -1.49 -2.23
N SER A 89 -11.37 -1.41 -0.91
CA SER A 89 -12.21 -0.41 -0.24
C SER A 89 -11.56 0.99 -0.26
N SER A 90 -12.34 2.03 0.04
CA SER A 90 -11.81 3.38 0.21
C SER A 90 -10.83 3.47 1.38
N ASN A 91 -9.98 4.48 1.37
CA ASN A 91 -9.11 4.86 2.47
C ASN A 91 -9.88 5.24 3.73
N TRP A 92 -11.10 5.79 3.60
CA TRP A 92 -11.99 5.96 4.74
C TRP A 92 -12.29 4.61 5.39
N ASP A 93 -12.83 3.67 4.61
CA ASP A 93 -13.21 2.35 5.13
C ASP A 93 -12.03 1.61 5.73
N ARG A 94 -10.91 1.61 5.01
CA ARG A 94 -9.67 1.00 5.46
C ARG A 94 -9.13 1.65 6.73
N ALA A 95 -9.29 2.97 6.91
CA ALA A 95 -8.85 3.66 8.13
C ALA A 95 -9.73 3.31 9.33
N VAL A 96 -11.05 3.20 9.13
CA VAL A 96 -11.99 2.75 10.17
C VAL A 96 -11.68 1.30 10.56
N GLU A 97 -11.53 0.41 9.58
CA GLU A 97 -11.14 -1.00 9.83
C GLU A 97 -9.82 -1.10 10.57
N LEU A 98 -8.81 -0.32 10.16
CA LEU A 98 -7.51 -0.27 10.82
C LEU A 98 -7.63 0.20 12.27
N TYR A 99 -8.43 1.22 12.54
CA TYR A 99 -8.67 1.70 13.90
C TYR A 99 -9.23 0.59 14.80
N TYR A 100 -10.28 -0.11 14.36
CA TYR A 100 -10.90 -1.17 15.15
C TYR A 100 -10.04 -2.44 15.22
N GLN A 101 -9.23 -2.74 14.22
CA GLN A 101 -8.24 -3.82 14.28
C GLN A 101 -7.18 -3.56 15.35
N ILE A 102 -6.71 -2.32 15.47
CA ILE A 102 -5.69 -1.96 16.46
C ILE A 102 -6.32 -1.85 17.85
N LYS A 103 -7.35 -1.00 18.00
CA LYS A 103 -7.92 -0.64 19.31
C LYS A 103 -8.88 -1.69 19.88
N GLY A 104 -9.56 -2.44 19.00
CA GLY A 104 -10.69 -3.29 19.35
C GLY A 104 -12.04 -2.60 19.25
N GLY A 105 -13.10 -3.41 19.24
CA GLY A 105 -14.48 -3.00 19.01
C GLY A 105 -14.99 -3.44 17.63
N CYS A 106 -16.23 -3.03 17.32
CA CYS A 106 -16.87 -3.31 16.03
C CYS A 106 -16.84 -2.09 15.12
N THR A 107 -16.57 -2.35 13.84
CA THR A 107 -16.48 -1.33 12.81
C THR A 107 -17.77 -0.52 12.69
N ASP A 108 -17.62 0.79 12.78
CA ASP A 108 -18.66 1.78 12.51
C ASP A 108 -18.14 2.74 11.44
N TYR A 109 -18.59 2.59 10.19
CA TYR A 109 -18.14 3.41 9.05
C TYR A 109 -18.66 4.84 9.05
N GLY A 110 -19.47 5.21 10.05
CA GLY A 110 -20.05 6.52 10.18
C GLY A 110 -21.41 6.65 9.49
N ALA A 111 -22.36 7.27 10.19
CA ALA A 111 -23.75 7.42 9.74
C ALA A 111 -23.86 8.29 8.48
N GLN A 112 -23.16 9.42 8.43
CA GLN A 112 -23.24 10.33 7.28
C GLN A 112 -22.52 9.76 6.07
N ARG A 113 -21.32 9.20 6.28
CA ARG A 113 -20.61 8.49 5.21
C ARG A 113 -21.46 7.36 4.64
N THR A 114 -22.13 6.60 5.49
CA THR A 114 -23.03 5.53 5.05
C THR A 114 -24.19 6.07 4.24
N ALA A 115 -24.88 7.11 4.71
CA ALA A 115 -25.97 7.73 3.97
C ALA A 115 -25.53 8.25 2.59
N GLN A 116 -24.35 8.85 2.49
CA GLN A 116 -23.79 9.38 1.25
C GLN A 116 -23.61 8.30 0.17
N PHE A 117 -23.27 7.07 0.57
CA PHE A 117 -22.98 5.96 -0.35
C PHE A 117 -24.00 4.82 -0.26
N ALA A 118 -25.18 5.07 0.33
CA ALA A 118 -26.25 4.08 0.47
C ALA A 118 -26.72 3.53 -0.88
N ALA A 119 -26.71 4.35 -1.94
CA ALA A 119 -27.04 3.92 -3.31
C ALA A 119 -26.11 2.82 -3.86
N TYR A 120 -24.92 2.66 -3.28
CA TYR A 120 -23.95 1.61 -3.63
C TYR A 120 -23.99 0.41 -2.68
N GLY A 121 -24.96 0.37 -1.74
CA GLY A 121 -25.16 -0.72 -0.80
C GLY A 121 -24.42 -0.57 0.53
N LYS A 122 -23.93 0.65 0.86
CA LYS A 122 -23.12 0.86 2.07
C LYS A 122 -23.90 0.60 3.36
N ILE A 123 -23.27 -0.14 4.27
CA ILE A 123 -23.77 -0.52 5.60
C ILE A 123 -22.85 0.08 6.65
N GLN A 124 -23.42 0.79 7.63
CA GLN A 124 -22.65 1.48 8.66
C GLN A 124 -21.89 0.51 9.58
N LYS A 125 -22.57 -0.56 10.03
CA LYS A 125 -22.04 -1.53 11.01
C LYS A 125 -22.24 -2.95 10.49
N PRO A 126 -21.42 -3.44 9.54
CA PRO A 126 -21.57 -4.79 9.04
C PRO A 126 -21.19 -5.83 10.10
N ALA A 127 -21.82 -7.00 10.04
CA ALA A 127 -21.44 -8.14 10.84
C ALA A 127 -20.03 -8.65 10.48
N GLY A 128 -19.35 -9.28 11.43
CA GLY A 128 -18.05 -9.94 11.19
C GLY A 128 -16.83 -9.01 11.15
N LYS A 129 -17.00 -7.69 11.33
CA LYS A 129 -15.91 -6.71 11.42
C LYS A 129 -15.71 -6.20 12.84
N CYS A 130 -15.48 -7.11 13.77
CA CYS A 130 -15.24 -6.82 15.18
C CYS A 130 -13.94 -7.48 15.67
N TRP A 131 -13.26 -6.81 16.60
CA TRP A 131 -12.06 -7.32 17.26
C TRP A 131 -12.21 -7.21 18.78
N ALA A 132 -11.88 -8.29 19.48
CA ALA A 132 -11.96 -8.33 20.94
C ALA A 132 -10.78 -7.57 21.56
N ALA A 133 -11.08 -6.56 22.38
CA ALA A 133 -10.06 -5.84 23.16
C ALA A 133 -9.55 -6.68 24.33
N ASP A 134 -10.39 -7.57 24.88
CA ASP A 134 -10.07 -8.46 25.97
C ASP A 134 -10.25 -9.92 25.49
N PRO A 135 -9.15 -10.70 25.36
CA PRO A 135 -9.24 -12.09 24.93
C PRO A 135 -9.94 -12.99 25.95
N ASP A 136 -9.91 -12.64 27.24
CA ASP A 136 -10.53 -13.42 28.31
C ASP A 136 -12.05 -13.16 28.38
N ASN A 137 -12.50 -12.00 27.89
CA ASN A 137 -13.91 -11.61 27.77
C ASN A 137 -14.35 -11.47 26.31
N ASN A 138 -14.27 -12.57 25.55
CA ASN A 138 -14.59 -12.63 24.12
C ASN A 138 -15.72 -13.63 23.81
N PRO A 139 -16.98 -13.37 24.23
CA PRO A 139 -18.09 -14.32 24.09
C PRO A 139 -18.49 -14.60 22.64
N ASN A 140 -18.13 -13.71 21.71
CA ASN A 140 -18.44 -13.83 20.29
C ASN A 140 -17.28 -14.44 19.48
N HIS A 141 -16.18 -14.84 20.13
CA HIS A 141 -14.98 -15.40 19.52
C HIS A 141 -14.42 -14.53 18.35
N TYR A 142 -14.45 -13.21 18.52
CA TYR A 142 -13.85 -12.30 17.56
C TYR A 142 -12.32 -12.44 17.55
N PRO A 143 -11.65 -12.15 16.41
CA PRO A 143 -10.20 -11.99 16.41
C PRO A 143 -9.77 -10.97 17.49
N VAL A 144 -8.63 -11.19 18.13
CA VAL A 144 -8.12 -10.27 19.15
C VAL A 144 -7.60 -8.99 18.47
N ALA A 145 -7.85 -7.84 19.08
CA ALA A 145 -7.32 -6.57 18.62
C ALA A 145 -5.80 -6.52 18.80
N LEU A 146 -5.10 -5.85 17.89
CA LEU A 146 -3.64 -5.89 17.82
C LEU A 146 -2.99 -5.20 19.04
N TYR A 147 -3.57 -4.09 19.51
CA TYR A 147 -3.01 -3.29 20.60
C TYR A 147 -4.11 -2.52 21.38
N PRO A 148 -4.92 -3.22 22.22
CA PRO A 148 -6.08 -2.62 22.90
C PRO A 148 -5.76 -1.42 23.80
N GLN A 149 -4.55 -1.37 24.37
CA GLN A 149 -4.06 -0.26 25.19
C GLN A 149 -3.70 1.00 24.39
N TRP A 150 -3.79 0.97 23.05
CA TRP A 150 -3.41 2.08 22.17
C TRP A 150 -4.04 3.42 22.60
N ASP A 151 -3.19 4.36 22.99
CA ASP A 151 -3.56 5.74 23.34
C ASP A 151 -2.32 6.66 23.24
N ALA A 152 -2.39 7.87 23.80
CA ALA A 152 -1.27 8.82 23.75
C ALA A 152 -0.08 8.43 24.65
N ALA A 153 -0.29 7.59 25.66
CA ALA A 153 0.78 7.04 26.51
C ALA A 153 1.37 5.76 25.91
N HIS A 154 0.63 5.09 25.03
CA HIS A 154 1.02 3.88 24.32
C HIS A 154 0.93 4.11 22.80
N PRO A 155 1.77 5.00 22.22
CA PRO A 155 1.69 5.34 20.82
C PRO A 155 2.17 4.19 19.92
N ILE A 156 1.91 4.30 18.62
CA ILE A 156 2.38 3.33 17.62
C ILE A 156 3.17 3.99 16.48
N HIS A 157 3.95 3.19 15.79
CA HIS A 157 4.48 3.51 14.46
C HIS A 157 3.64 2.83 13.38
N LEU A 158 3.19 3.58 12.39
CA LEU A 158 2.53 3.04 11.20
C LEU A 158 3.55 2.87 10.08
N VAL A 159 3.68 1.67 9.52
CA VAL A 159 4.50 1.41 8.32
C VAL A 159 3.58 0.83 7.25
N SER A 160 3.57 1.46 6.08
CA SER A 160 2.53 1.20 5.10
C SER A 160 3.10 1.11 3.69
N HIS A 161 2.47 0.28 2.88
CA HIS A 161 2.85 0.09 1.48
C HIS A 161 1.68 0.47 0.55
N SER A 162 1.99 1.09 -0.59
CA SER A 162 1.02 1.37 -1.65
C SER A 162 -0.17 2.19 -1.12
N GLN A 163 -1.42 1.81 -1.40
CA GLN A 163 -2.63 2.47 -0.86
C GLN A 163 -2.64 2.57 0.68
N GLY A 164 -1.91 1.70 1.39
CA GLY A 164 -1.77 1.75 2.85
C GLY A 164 -1.29 3.12 3.33
N GLY A 165 -0.43 3.80 2.57
CA GLY A 165 0.05 5.14 2.93
C GLY A 165 -1.03 6.23 2.84
N GLN A 166 -2.00 6.10 1.93
CA GLN A 166 -3.17 6.97 1.94
C GLN A 166 -4.08 6.63 3.14
N THR A 167 -4.25 5.34 3.45
CA THR A 167 -5.06 4.86 4.58
C THR A 167 -4.56 5.37 5.94
N VAL A 168 -3.26 5.25 6.23
CA VAL A 168 -2.69 5.69 7.51
C VAL A 168 -2.77 7.20 7.68
N ARG A 169 -2.65 7.97 6.59
CA ARG A 169 -2.87 9.42 6.61
C ARG A 169 -4.31 9.76 6.96
N THR A 170 -5.27 9.05 6.35
CA THR A 170 -6.70 9.21 6.67
C THR A 170 -6.99 8.86 8.13
N LEU A 171 -6.41 7.77 8.65
CA LEU A 171 -6.54 7.41 10.06
C LEU A 171 -6.02 8.52 10.98
N ILE A 172 -4.82 9.04 10.74
CA ILE A 172 -4.24 10.14 11.54
C ILE A 172 -5.14 11.39 11.48
N GLN A 173 -5.64 11.74 10.29
CA GLN A 173 -6.54 12.88 10.12
C GLN A 173 -7.80 12.73 10.99
N LEU A 174 -8.45 11.55 10.97
CA LEU A 174 -9.64 11.26 11.76
C LEU A 174 -9.33 11.23 13.27
N LEU A 175 -8.24 10.61 13.69
CA LEU A 175 -7.82 10.56 15.10
C LEU A 175 -7.67 11.96 15.70
N GLU A 176 -6.95 12.84 15.01
CA GLU A 176 -6.64 14.17 15.55
C GLU A 176 -7.78 15.17 15.36
N ASN A 177 -8.49 15.13 14.24
CA ASN A 177 -9.42 16.19 13.84
C ASN A 177 -10.88 15.73 13.71
N GLY A 178 -11.16 14.43 13.80
CA GLY A 178 -12.49 13.88 13.62
C GLY A 178 -12.93 13.85 12.15
N SER A 179 -14.22 13.59 11.92
CA SER A 179 -14.79 13.60 10.57
C SER A 179 -14.88 15.03 10.01
N PRO A 180 -14.51 15.25 8.73
CA PRO A 180 -14.62 16.57 8.10
C PRO A 180 -16.07 17.03 7.89
N ASN A 181 -17.05 16.12 7.93
CA ASN A 181 -18.45 16.41 7.64
C ASN A 181 -19.34 16.44 8.90
N GLY A 182 -18.74 16.59 10.08
CA GLY A 182 -19.48 16.64 11.35
C GLY A 182 -19.67 15.27 11.99
N ASP A 183 -20.77 15.11 12.73
CA ASP A 183 -20.99 13.90 13.52
C ASP A 183 -21.32 12.68 12.65
N GLU A 184 -20.55 11.61 12.78
CA GLU A 184 -20.70 10.32 12.12
C GLU A 184 -21.47 9.31 12.99
N GLY A 185 -22.22 9.79 14.00
CA GLY A 185 -23.01 8.95 14.91
C GLY A 185 -22.30 8.63 16.22
N GLY A 186 -21.42 9.53 16.69
CA GLY A 186 -20.81 9.49 18.03
C GLY A 186 -19.67 8.48 18.21
N GLY A 187 -19.24 7.79 17.15
CA GLY A 187 -18.13 6.85 17.22
C GLY A 187 -16.83 7.54 17.66
N ALA A 188 -16.09 6.94 18.58
CA ALA A 188 -14.91 7.55 19.18
C ALA A 188 -13.88 8.03 18.15
N LEU A 189 -13.65 7.31 17.05
CA LEU A 189 -12.75 7.73 15.98
C LEU A 189 -13.09 9.12 15.42
N TYR A 190 -14.38 9.46 15.33
CA TYR A 190 -14.86 10.65 14.62
C TYR A 190 -14.87 11.93 15.47
N THR A 191 -14.58 11.84 16.77
CA THR A 191 -14.58 13.00 17.68
C THR A 191 -13.30 13.82 17.65
N GLY A 192 -12.24 13.34 16.99
CA GLY A 192 -10.92 13.98 17.01
C GLY A 192 -10.24 13.92 18.39
N GLY A 193 -9.23 14.77 18.60
CA GLY A 193 -8.56 14.97 19.89
C GLY A 193 -7.56 13.88 20.31
N LYS A 194 -7.31 12.86 19.49
CA LYS A 194 -6.40 11.74 19.80
C LYS A 194 -4.97 12.02 19.35
N ILE A 195 -4.50 13.22 19.65
CA ILE A 195 -3.12 13.64 19.37
C ILE A 195 -2.16 12.74 20.15
N GLY A 196 -1.05 12.36 19.51
CA GLY A 196 -0.01 11.55 20.12
C GLY A 196 -0.25 10.04 20.09
N TRP A 197 -1.39 9.56 19.59
CA TRP A 197 -1.64 8.12 19.43
C TRP A 197 -0.74 7.50 18.35
N VAL A 198 -0.34 8.28 17.35
CA VAL A 198 0.61 7.86 16.31
C VAL A 198 1.88 8.67 16.46
N LYS A 199 3.02 8.02 16.72
CA LYS A 199 4.32 8.67 16.81
C LYS A 199 4.89 8.97 15.42
N SER A 200 4.79 8.01 14.49
CA SER A 200 5.24 8.20 13.11
C SER A 200 4.41 7.43 12.09
N ALA A 201 4.47 7.88 10.83
CA ALA A 201 3.91 7.17 9.69
C ALA A 201 4.95 7.09 8.55
N THR A 202 5.25 5.88 8.11
CA THR A 202 6.12 5.61 6.97
C THR A 202 5.30 5.07 5.82
N THR A 203 5.53 5.62 4.63
CA THR A 203 4.89 5.18 3.38
C THR A 203 5.93 4.66 2.41
N ILE A 204 5.63 3.53 1.78
CA ILE A 204 6.50 2.85 0.82
C ILE A 204 5.71 2.69 -0.48
N SER A 205 6.21 3.24 -1.58
CA SER A 205 5.57 3.19 -2.91
C SER A 205 4.10 3.68 -2.91
N THR A 206 3.77 4.64 -2.04
CA THR A 206 2.39 5.12 -1.88
C THR A 206 1.99 6.12 -2.98
N PRO A 207 0.81 5.98 -3.59
CA PRO A 207 0.29 6.96 -4.55
C PRO A 207 -0.29 8.19 -3.83
N HIS A 208 0.55 9.03 -3.21
CA HIS A 208 0.05 10.21 -2.49
C HIS A 208 -0.73 11.17 -3.37
N ASN A 209 -0.39 11.21 -4.66
CA ASN A 209 -1.04 12.00 -5.70
C ASN A 209 -1.77 11.13 -6.72
N GLY A 210 -2.04 9.86 -6.37
CA GLY A 210 -2.68 8.90 -7.24
C GLY A 210 -1.71 8.21 -8.20
N THR A 211 -2.23 7.32 -9.03
CA THR A 211 -1.52 6.61 -10.07
C THR A 211 -2.28 6.70 -11.39
N THR A 212 -1.56 6.93 -12.48
CA THR A 212 -2.13 6.90 -13.83
C THR A 212 -2.54 5.48 -14.25
N LEU A 213 -2.12 4.43 -13.52
CA LEU A 213 -2.55 3.06 -13.78
C LEU A 213 -4.07 2.92 -13.83
N ARG A 214 -4.78 3.62 -12.95
CA ARG A 214 -6.25 3.68 -12.98
C ARG A 214 -6.70 4.14 -14.37
N ASP A 215 -6.24 5.31 -14.82
CA ASP A 215 -6.72 5.91 -16.06
C ASP A 215 -6.30 5.14 -17.31
N VAL A 216 -5.20 4.38 -17.22
CA VAL A 216 -4.72 3.46 -18.25
C VAL A 216 -5.59 2.19 -18.32
N ILE A 217 -6.18 1.75 -17.20
CA ILE A 217 -7.06 0.57 -17.12
C ILE A 217 -8.53 1.00 -17.12
N ILE A 218 -9.15 1.01 -18.32
CA ILE A 218 -10.53 1.50 -18.54
C ILE A 218 -11.59 0.58 -17.88
N ASP A 219 -11.39 -0.74 -17.91
CA ASP A 219 -12.33 -1.73 -17.33
C ASP A 219 -11.80 -2.32 -16.01
N TYR A 220 -12.09 -1.65 -14.91
CA TYR A 220 -11.51 -1.98 -13.60
C TYR A 220 -11.97 -3.34 -13.04
N VAL A 221 -13.26 -3.71 -13.19
CA VAL A 221 -13.82 -4.90 -12.51
C VAL A 221 -13.22 -6.22 -12.99
N PRO A 222 -13.18 -6.52 -14.32
CA PRO A 222 -12.53 -7.73 -14.80
C PRO A 222 -11.03 -7.74 -14.44
N LYS A 223 -10.41 -6.56 -14.34
CA LYS A 223 -8.97 -6.40 -14.08
C LYS A 223 -8.60 -6.59 -12.62
N VAL A 224 -9.47 -6.23 -11.69
CA VAL A 224 -9.31 -6.55 -10.26
C VAL A 224 -9.29 -8.07 -10.05
N SER A 225 -10.25 -8.78 -10.64
CA SER A 225 -10.31 -10.24 -10.60
C SER A 225 -9.08 -10.90 -11.23
N GLU A 226 -8.63 -10.39 -12.38
CA GLU A 226 -7.42 -10.87 -13.06
C GLU A 226 -6.16 -10.64 -12.20
N LEU A 227 -6.02 -9.45 -11.59
CA LEU A 227 -4.85 -9.10 -10.79
C LEU A 227 -4.82 -9.88 -9.47
N ALA A 228 -5.97 -10.06 -8.81
CA ALA A 228 -6.08 -10.92 -7.63
C ALA A 228 -5.71 -12.38 -7.99
N GLY A 229 -6.15 -12.88 -9.15
CA GLY A 229 -5.74 -14.18 -9.68
C GLY A 229 -4.22 -14.31 -9.88
N LYS A 230 -3.57 -13.27 -10.40
CA LYS A 230 -2.11 -13.22 -10.57
C LYS A 230 -1.36 -13.19 -9.24
N ILE A 231 -1.90 -12.51 -8.22
CA ILE A 231 -1.34 -12.55 -6.85
C ILE A 231 -1.39 -13.98 -6.31
N VAL A 232 -2.51 -14.68 -6.48
CA VAL A 232 -2.67 -16.09 -6.09
C VAL A 232 -1.69 -17.00 -6.85
N GLU A 233 -1.49 -16.75 -8.15
CA GLU A 233 -0.50 -17.48 -8.96
C GLU A 233 0.93 -17.28 -8.43
N VAL A 234 1.32 -16.05 -8.09
CA VAL A 234 2.63 -15.70 -7.53
C VAL A 234 2.87 -16.37 -6.18
N ALA A 235 1.81 -16.49 -5.37
CA ALA A 235 1.85 -17.25 -4.12
C ALA A 235 1.96 -18.77 -4.33
N GLY A 236 2.06 -19.27 -5.56
CA GLY A 236 2.21 -20.70 -5.86
C GLY A 236 0.90 -21.48 -5.91
N LEU A 237 -0.25 -20.78 -5.97
CA LEU A 237 -1.59 -21.39 -6.02
C LEU A 237 -2.24 -21.31 -7.41
N GLY A 238 -1.45 -21.11 -8.47
CA GLY A 238 -1.91 -21.06 -9.87
C GLY A 238 -2.51 -22.40 -10.33
N GLY A 239 -3.73 -22.68 -9.90
CA GLY A 239 -4.45 -23.95 -10.09
C GLY A 239 -5.39 -24.33 -8.93
N SER A 240 -5.29 -23.67 -7.78
CA SER A 240 -6.24 -23.85 -6.66
C SER A 240 -7.56 -23.15 -6.97
N SER A 241 -8.67 -23.86 -6.82
CA SER A 241 -10.01 -23.29 -6.94
C SER A 241 -10.44 -22.50 -5.70
N ASN A 242 -9.72 -22.62 -4.58
CA ASN A 242 -10.13 -21.99 -3.32
C ASN A 242 -8.96 -21.38 -2.51
N PRO A 243 -8.23 -20.40 -3.06
CA PRO A 243 -7.30 -19.61 -2.25
C PRO A 243 -8.06 -18.90 -1.12
N ILE A 244 -7.51 -18.91 0.10
CA ILE A 244 -8.02 -18.08 1.20
C ILE A 244 -7.55 -16.65 0.94
N TYR A 245 -8.39 -15.86 0.28
CA TYR A 245 -8.20 -14.43 -0.01
C TYR A 245 -9.53 -13.70 0.20
N LYS A 246 -9.55 -12.69 1.07
CA LYS A 246 -10.75 -12.01 1.57
C LYS A 246 -10.83 -10.59 1.02
N PHE A 247 -11.85 -10.30 0.22
CA PHE A 247 -12.10 -8.94 -0.29
C PHE A 247 -12.64 -7.96 0.76
N ARG A 248 -13.17 -8.48 1.88
CA ARG A 248 -13.62 -7.69 3.04
C ARG A 248 -14.62 -6.59 2.66
N LEU A 249 -15.62 -6.92 1.83
CA LEU A 249 -16.66 -6.00 1.36
C LEU A 249 -18.01 -6.21 2.07
N GLU A 250 -17.98 -6.69 3.32
CA GLU A 250 -19.17 -6.91 4.14
C GLU A 250 -19.99 -5.61 4.31
N GLN A 251 -19.34 -4.45 4.34
CA GLN A 251 -20.00 -3.13 4.39
C GLN A 251 -20.74 -2.76 3.10
N TYR A 252 -20.64 -3.55 2.06
CA TYR A 252 -21.47 -3.43 0.84
C TYR A 252 -22.40 -4.64 0.67
N GLY A 253 -22.53 -5.49 1.70
CA GLY A 253 -23.28 -6.74 1.64
C GLY A 253 -22.60 -7.84 0.82
N LEU A 254 -21.30 -7.71 0.53
CA LEU A 254 -20.54 -8.58 -0.37
C LEU A 254 -19.56 -9.48 0.39
N ALA A 255 -20.05 -10.26 1.34
CA ALA A 255 -19.28 -11.31 1.99
C ALA A 255 -19.14 -12.54 1.07
N GLN A 256 -17.98 -13.21 1.06
CA GLN A 256 -17.83 -14.53 0.44
C GLN A 256 -18.61 -15.56 1.25
N GLN A 257 -19.41 -16.38 0.59
CA GLN A 257 -20.19 -17.41 1.28
C GLN A 257 -19.30 -18.63 1.60
N PRO A 258 -19.55 -19.38 2.69
CA PRO A 258 -18.70 -20.52 3.09
C PRO A 258 -18.54 -21.60 2.02
N THR A 259 -19.54 -21.78 1.15
CA THR A 259 -19.55 -22.78 0.07
C THR A 259 -19.05 -22.24 -1.26
N GLU A 260 -18.74 -20.94 -1.34
CA GLU A 260 -18.38 -20.27 -2.57
C GLU A 260 -16.87 -20.31 -2.80
N THR A 261 -16.46 -20.86 -3.94
CA THR A 261 -15.07 -20.77 -4.38
C THR A 261 -14.68 -19.31 -4.66
N PHE A 262 -13.38 -19.02 -4.62
CA PHE A 262 -12.88 -17.69 -4.95
C PHE A 262 -13.40 -17.16 -6.31
N TRP A 263 -13.43 -18.02 -7.33
CA TRP A 263 -13.90 -17.63 -8.67
C TRP A 263 -15.41 -17.42 -8.73
N GLN A 264 -16.20 -18.23 -8.02
CA GLN A 264 -17.65 -18.01 -7.91
C GLN A 264 -17.97 -16.70 -7.18
N PHE A 265 -17.19 -16.37 -6.15
CA PHE A 265 -17.29 -15.11 -5.43
C PHE A 265 -17.06 -13.92 -6.35
N LEU A 266 -15.95 -13.93 -7.09
CA LEU A 266 -15.65 -12.88 -8.07
C LEU A 266 -16.74 -12.76 -9.13
N ASP A 267 -17.23 -13.88 -9.65
CA ASP A 267 -18.29 -13.89 -10.65
C ASP A 267 -19.60 -13.30 -10.13
N ARG A 268 -19.96 -13.59 -8.88
CA ARG A 268 -21.16 -13.05 -8.23
C ARG A 268 -21.05 -11.55 -7.99
N ILE A 269 -19.91 -11.06 -7.51
CA ILE A 269 -19.80 -9.65 -7.10
C ILE A 269 -19.54 -8.70 -8.27
N LYS A 270 -19.12 -9.18 -9.45
CA LYS A 270 -18.70 -8.32 -10.58
C LYS A 270 -19.77 -7.31 -11.05
N GLY A 271 -21.05 -7.61 -10.83
CA GLY A 271 -22.18 -6.73 -11.18
C GLY A 271 -22.67 -5.84 -10.04
N ALA A 272 -22.05 -5.90 -8.86
CA ALA A 272 -22.54 -5.18 -7.69
C ALA A 272 -22.39 -3.65 -7.85
N PRO A 273 -23.31 -2.84 -7.28
CA PRO A 273 -23.24 -1.38 -7.33
C PRO A 273 -21.92 -0.78 -6.84
N PHE A 274 -21.24 -1.46 -5.91
CA PHE A 274 -19.91 -1.10 -5.41
C PHE A 274 -18.90 -0.81 -6.54
N TRP A 275 -18.97 -1.57 -7.63
CA TRP A 275 -18.04 -1.47 -8.75
C TRP A 275 -18.36 -0.38 -9.78
N SER A 276 -19.45 0.36 -9.57
CA SER A 276 -19.80 1.48 -10.45
C SER A 276 -18.67 2.51 -10.48
N LEU A 277 -18.31 3.00 -11.66
CA LEU A 277 -17.37 4.13 -11.81
C LEU A 277 -17.84 5.41 -11.10
N SER A 278 -19.15 5.51 -10.81
CA SER A 278 -19.71 6.60 -10.02
C SER A 278 -19.48 6.45 -8.51
N ASN A 279 -19.18 5.23 -8.03
CA ASN A 279 -18.89 4.99 -6.63
C ASN A 279 -17.50 5.52 -6.26
N ARG A 280 -17.48 6.70 -5.64
CA ARG A 280 -16.27 7.36 -5.16
C ARG A 280 -15.76 6.83 -3.82
N ASP A 281 -16.44 5.85 -3.23
CA ASP A 281 -16.08 5.23 -1.96
C ASP A 281 -15.40 3.87 -2.17
N SER A 282 -14.36 3.87 -3.00
CA SER A 282 -13.59 2.69 -3.35
C SER A 282 -12.15 3.05 -3.71
N ALA A 283 -11.24 2.07 -3.65
CA ALA A 283 -9.87 2.23 -4.13
C ALA A 283 -9.84 2.66 -5.61
N GLN A 284 -10.82 2.24 -6.41
CA GLN A 284 -10.93 2.56 -7.82
C GLN A 284 -10.95 4.06 -8.11
N TRP A 285 -11.62 4.83 -7.25
CA TRP A 285 -11.65 6.28 -7.35
C TRP A 285 -10.41 6.90 -6.70
N GLU A 286 -10.11 6.52 -5.46
CA GLU A 286 -9.11 7.21 -4.64
C GLU A 286 -7.64 6.95 -5.05
N LEU A 287 -7.39 5.87 -5.80
CA LEU A 287 -6.08 5.61 -6.38
C LEU A 287 -5.82 6.44 -7.64
N GLY A 288 -6.84 6.96 -8.32
CA GLY A 288 -6.65 7.87 -9.46
C GLY A 288 -6.15 9.25 -9.00
N PRO A 289 -5.48 10.03 -9.87
CA PRO A 289 -4.98 11.36 -9.50
C PRO A 289 -6.06 12.31 -8.96
N ASP A 290 -7.25 12.31 -9.58
CA ASP A 290 -8.37 13.16 -9.16
C ASP A 290 -8.92 12.77 -7.78
N GLY A 291 -9.03 11.47 -7.50
CA GLY A 291 -9.46 10.95 -6.19
C GLY A 291 -8.42 11.22 -5.10
N ALA A 292 -7.14 11.05 -5.40
CA ALA A 292 -6.06 11.40 -4.48
C ALA A 292 -6.01 12.91 -4.20
N LYS A 293 -6.23 13.76 -5.21
CA LYS A 293 -6.40 15.22 -5.04
C LYS A 293 -7.58 15.53 -4.12
N ALA A 294 -8.72 14.85 -4.28
CA ALA A 294 -9.87 15.00 -3.39
C ALA A 294 -9.53 14.59 -1.95
N LEU A 295 -8.80 13.49 -1.75
CA LEU A 295 -8.31 13.08 -0.43
C LEU A 295 -7.38 14.15 0.19
N ASN A 296 -6.41 14.65 -0.58
CA ASN A 296 -5.44 15.65 -0.13
C ASN A 296 -6.06 17.01 0.21
N SER A 297 -7.30 17.26 -0.25
CA SER A 297 -8.03 18.49 0.07
C SER A 297 -8.41 18.60 1.55
N TRP A 298 -8.56 17.46 2.24
CA TRP A 298 -8.96 17.42 3.65
C TRP A 298 -8.00 16.60 4.55
N VAL A 299 -7.26 15.62 4.01
CA VAL A 299 -6.23 14.87 4.76
C VAL A 299 -4.89 15.61 4.73
N LYS A 300 -4.55 16.28 5.84
CA LYS A 300 -3.36 17.11 5.97
C LYS A 300 -2.23 16.40 6.72
N THR A 301 -1.01 16.93 6.57
CA THR A 301 0.14 16.47 7.35
C THR A 301 -0.01 17.00 8.77
N SER A 302 -0.11 16.10 9.75
CA SER A 302 -0.20 16.48 11.16
C SER A 302 1.12 17.11 11.64
N PRO A 303 1.10 18.23 12.38
CA PRO A 303 2.31 18.77 13.01
C PRO A 303 2.87 17.89 14.14
N ASN A 304 2.09 16.91 14.62
CA ASN A 304 2.43 16.10 15.80
C ASN A 304 3.10 14.77 15.45
N VAL A 305 3.15 14.40 14.16
CA VAL A 305 3.61 13.09 13.68
C VAL A 305 4.88 13.24 12.84
N TYR A 306 5.82 12.29 12.99
CA TYR A 306 6.94 12.14 12.06
C TYR A 306 6.49 11.38 10.79
N TYR A 307 6.65 11.98 9.61
CA TYR A 307 6.34 11.31 8.35
C TYR A 307 7.60 10.92 7.61
N TYR A 308 7.63 9.71 7.05
CA TYR A 308 8.69 9.25 6.15
C TYR A 308 8.07 8.70 4.87
N SER A 309 8.77 8.88 3.76
CA SER A 309 8.35 8.34 2.47
C SER A 309 9.52 7.71 1.72
N ILE A 310 9.26 6.55 1.13
CA ILE A 310 10.17 5.77 0.31
C ILE A 310 9.47 5.51 -1.03
N GLY A 311 10.13 5.80 -2.14
CA GLY A 311 9.63 5.47 -3.48
C GLY A 311 10.26 4.22 -4.09
N GLY A 312 9.67 3.76 -5.19
CA GLY A 312 10.24 2.80 -6.13
C GLY A 312 10.31 3.38 -7.54
N LYS A 313 11.20 2.82 -8.37
CA LYS A 313 11.24 3.09 -9.81
C LYS A 313 11.82 1.87 -10.52
N ALA A 314 11.03 1.25 -11.37
CA ALA A 314 11.42 0.07 -12.15
C ALA A 314 11.23 0.27 -13.66
N THR A 315 11.18 1.53 -14.08
CA THR A 315 11.16 1.91 -15.49
C THR A 315 12.40 2.70 -15.86
N GLU A 316 12.76 2.64 -17.14
CA GLU A 316 13.89 3.36 -17.72
C GLU A 316 13.46 4.15 -18.95
N GLN A 317 14.17 5.24 -19.20
CA GLN A 317 14.00 6.01 -20.43
C GLN A 317 14.31 5.14 -21.64
N GLY A 318 13.50 5.30 -22.69
CA GLY A 318 13.72 4.59 -23.94
C GLY A 318 15.10 4.84 -24.53
N SER A 319 15.68 3.80 -25.08
CA SER A 319 16.95 3.86 -25.79
C SER A 319 16.89 2.99 -27.05
N PHE A 320 17.58 3.43 -28.11
CA PHE A 320 17.74 2.65 -29.34
C PHE A 320 18.37 1.26 -29.08
N CYS A 321 19.27 1.16 -28.09
CA CYS A 321 19.88 -0.10 -27.67
C CYS A 321 20.32 -0.07 -26.19
N CYS A 322 20.68 -1.26 -25.66
CA CYS A 322 21.58 -1.43 -24.53
C CYS A 322 21.16 -0.83 -23.16
N ASN A 323 19.88 -0.90 -22.80
CA ASN A 323 19.39 -0.66 -21.43
C ASN A 323 18.74 -1.92 -20.83
N SER A 324 18.26 -1.86 -19.59
CA SER A 324 17.67 -3.01 -18.88
C SER A 324 16.16 -3.15 -19.08
N THR A 325 15.63 -2.61 -20.19
CA THR A 325 14.20 -2.66 -20.48
C THR A 325 13.79 -3.96 -21.16
N ASP A 326 12.53 -4.35 -21.00
CA ASP A 326 11.99 -5.55 -21.62
C ASP A 326 11.75 -5.35 -23.12
N ARG A 327 12.73 -5.76 -23.92
CA ARG A 327 12.69 -5.65 -25.38
C ARG A 327 11.72 -6.62 -26.05
N LEU A 328 11.20 -7.63 -25.34
CA LEU A 328 10.19 -8.53 -25.90
C LEU A 328 8.84 -7.82 -26.04
N ILE A 329 8.49 -6.97 -25.07
CA ILE A 329 7.23 -6.22 -25.07
C ILE A 329 7.37 -4.79 -25.62
N ALA A 330 8.59 -4.25 -25.62
CA ALA A 330 8.93 -2.95 -26.17
C ALA A 330 10.22 -2.97 -27.01
N PRO A 331 10.18 -3.56 -28.23
CA PRO A 331 11.36 -3.69 -29.08
C PRO A 331 11.85 -2.33 -29.61
N PHE A 332 10.94 -1.42 -29.92
CA PHE A 332 11.23 -0.05 -30.35
C PHE A 332 10.95 0.91 -29.21
N GLN A 333 11.86 1.85 -28.96
CA GLN A 333 11.76 2.75 -27.81
C GLN A 333 12.15 4.17 -28.19
N SER A 334 11.28 5.11 -27.84
CA SER A 334 11.51 6.54 -27.90
C SER A 334 12.12 7.02 -26.59
N SER A 335 13.14 7.88 -26.66
CA SER A 335 13.71 8.53 -25.48
C SER A 335 12.74 9.50 -24.79
N SER A 336 11.59 9.80 -25.39
CA SER A 336 10.57 10.65 -24.76
C SER A 336 9.76 9.94 -23.67
N TYR A 337 9.82 8.60 -23.61
CA TYR A 337 8.95 7.79 -22.76
C TYR A 337 9.75 6.85 -21.85
N GLN A 338 9.03 6.22 -20.93
CA GLN A 338 9.56 5.22 -20.01
C GLN A 338 9.09 3.82 -20.39
N TYR A 339 9.92 2.81 -20.12
CA TYR A 339 9.64 1.40 -20.44
C TYR A 339 9.93 0.52 -19.24
N ALA A 340 9.14 -0.55 -19.12
CA ALA A 340 9.30 -1.56 -18.09
C ALA A 340 10.69 -2.19 -18.15
N ARG A 341 11.33 -2.39 -17.00
CA ARG A 341 12.53 -3.22 -16.91
C ARG A 341 12.23 -4.70 -17.16
N ASP A 342 13.23 -5.43 -17.63
CA ASP A 342 13.16 -6.87 -17.88
C ASP A 342 12.99 -7.69 -16.59
N ASP A 343 13.42 -7.15 -15.46
CA ASP A 343 13.35 -7.80 -14.16
C ASP A 343 12.06 -7.52 -13.38
N MET A 344 11.19 -6.59 -13.79
CA MET A 344 9.90 -6.33 -13.13
C MET A 344 9.01 -7.58 -13.02
N ILE A 345 8.15 -7.64 -11.99
CA ILE A 345 7.16 -8.73 -11.90
C ILE A 345 6.23 -8.67 -13.11
N PHE A 346 6.09 -9.82 -13.78
CA PHE A 346 5.51 -9.95 -15.11
C PHE A 346 4.15 -9.26 -15.30
N PHE A 347 3.27 -9.29 -14.29
CA PHE A 347 1.92 -8.76 -14.43
C PHE A 347 1.83 -7.23 -14.36
N MET A 348 2.90 -6.55 -13.94
CA MET A 348 2.96 -5.07 -13.91
C MET A 348 3.57 -4.48 -15.19
N LYS A 349 4.35 -5.27 -15.93
CA LYS A 349 5.07 -4.81 -17.12
C LYS A 349 4.14 -4.23 -18.19
N ASN A 350 2.99 -4.86 -18.37
CA ASN A 350 2.10 -4.58 -19.49
C ASN A 350 1.54 -3.15 -19.49
N THR A 351 1.53 -2.45 -18.38
CA THR A 351 1.00 -1.08 -18.28
C THR A 351 2.06 -0.05 -17.91
N ALA A 352 3.26 -0.49 -17.52
CA ALA A 352 4.31 0.39 -17.01
C ALA A 352 5.00 1.24 -18.10
N GLY A 353 5.03 0.74 -19.34
CA GLY A 353 5.76 1.35 -20.44
C GLY A 353 4.99 2.41 -21.24
N GLU A 354 5.47 2.72 -22.43
CA GLU A 354 4.83 3.67 -23.36
C GLU A 354 3.42 3.25 -23.75
N TRP A 355 3.12 1.97 -23.86
CA TRP A 355 1.79 1.48 -24.24
C TRP A 355 1.34 0.35 -23.33
N VAL A 356 0.03 0.12 -23.33
CA VAL A 356 -0.56 -1.08 -22.74
C VAL A 356 -0.29 -2.26 -23.65
N VAL A 357 0.35 -3.31 -23.16
CA VAL A 357 0.65 -4.52 -23.94
C VAL A 357 -0.53 -5.50 -23.83
N PRO A 358 -1.05 -6.05 -24.96
CA PRO A 358 -0.55 -5.97 -26.34
C PRO A 358 -1.10 -4.81 -27.20
N SER A 359 -1.88 -3.90 -26.62
CA SER A 359 -2.51 -2.76 -27.29
C SER A 359 -1.54 -1.57 -27.53
N LEU A 360 -0.64 -1.70 -28.52
CA LEU A 360 0.44 -0.73 -28.84
C LEU A 360 0.01 0.74 -29.06
N PHE A 361 -1.28 1.02 -29.22
CA PHE A 361 -1.83 2.38 -29.43
C PHE A 361 -2.58 2.94 -28.23
N VAL A 362 -2.62 2.21 -27.12
CA VAL A 362 -3.21 2.68 -25.86
C VAL A 362 -2.07 3.15 -24.96
N PRO A 363 -1.97 4.44 -24.61
CA PRO A 363 -0.89 4.94 -23.76
C PRO A 363 -0.82 4.18 -22.43
N GLY A 364 0.37 3.69 -22.11
CA GLY A 364 0.71 3.14 -20.79
C GLY A 364 1.16 4.24 -19.84
N MET A 365 1.47 3.88 -18.59
CA MET A 365 1.92 4.83 -17.58
C MET A 365 3.16 5.63 -18.00
N GLY A 366 4.04 5.01 -18.80
CA GLY A 366 5.29 5.61 -19.28
C GLY A 366 5.13 6.64 -20.40
N SER A 367 3.91 6.91 -20.85
CA SER A 367 3.59 7.95 -21.86
C SER A 367 2.26 8.68 -21.64
N TYR A 368 1.41 8.22 -20.73
CA TYR A 368 0.06 8.75 -20.51
C TYR A 368 0.10 10.23 -20.13
N THR A 369 -0.67 11.04 -20.85
CA THR A 369 -0.84 12.47 -20.57
C THR A 369 -2.31 12.83 -20.38
N GLN A 370 -2.57 13.90 -19.64
CA GLN A 370 -3.91 14.42 -19.35
C GLN A 370 -3.85 15.94 -19.29
N THR A 371 -4.57 16.61 -20.19
CA THR A 371 -4.52 18.07 -20.36
C THR A 371 -5.85 18.78 -20.08
N ASP A 372 -6.91 18.04 -19.72
CA ASP A 372 -8.17 18.63 -19.30
C ASP A 372 -7.96 19.40 -18.00
N PRO A 373 -8.23 20.73 -17.96
CA PRO A 373 -8.02 21.55 -16.78
C PRO A 373 -8.94 21.20 -15.60
N SER A 374 -10.01 20.44 -15.82
CA SER A 374 -10.89 19.92 -14.76
C SER A 374 -10.27 18.74 -14.00
N ARG A 375 -9.26 18.09 -14.57
CA ARG A 375 -8.55 16.95 -14.00
C ARG A 375 -7.17 17.34 -13.49
N VAL A 376 -6.52 16.44 -12.75
CA VAL A 376 -5.09 16.58 -12.46
C VAL A 376 -4.33 16.50 -13.79
N LEU A 377 -3.53 17.54 -14.06
CA LEU A 377 -2.67 17.57 -15.23
C LEU A 377 -1.59 16.49 -15.10
N ILE A 378 -1.43 15.69 -16.15
CA ILE A 378 -0.42 14.64 -16.26
C ILE A 378 0.46 14.95 -17.46
N ASP A 379 1.76 15.08 -17.21
CA ASP A 379 2.81 15.34 -18.21
C ASP A 379 3.95 14.31 -18.06
N SER A 380 5.07 14.55 -18.75
CA SER A 380 6.22 13.64 -18.75
C SER A 380 6.88 13.43 -17.39
N SER A 381 6.63 14.30 -16.40
CA SER A 381 7.13 14.11 -15.03
C SER A 381 6.49 12.90 -14.33
N TRP A 382 5.36 12.42 -14.84
CA TRP A 382 4.66 11.25 -14.31
C TRP A 382 5.11 9.93 -14.93
N PHE A 383 5.88 9.94 -16.02
CA PHE A 383 6.14 8.70 -16.77
C PHE A 383 6.94 7.67 -15.97
N ALA A 384 7.90 8.12 -15.15
CA ALA A 384 8.68 7.20 -14.31
C ALA A 384 7.76 6.55 -13.28
N ASN A 385 7.81 5.22 -13.19
CA ASN A 385 6.97 4.43 -12.30
C ASN A 385 7.64 3.12 -11.85
N ASP A 386 7.06 2.47 -10.84
CA ASP A 386 7.46 1.16 -10.31
C ASP A 386 6.61 -0.01 -10.85
N GLY A 387 5.81 0.24 -11.88
CA GLY A 387 4.84 -0.70 -12.45
C GLY A 387 3.40 -0.54 -11.96
N VAL A 388 3.19 0.14 -10.83
CA VAL A 388 1.85 0.38 -10.27
C VAL A 388 1.61 1.84 -9.97
N VAL A 389 2.62 2.57 -9.50
CA VAL A 389 2.52 3.96 -9.08
C VAL A 389 3.61 4.80 -9.77
N ASN A 390 3.24 5.99 -10.21
CA ASN A 390 4.18 6.97 -10.76
C ASN A 390 5.13 7.44 -9.65
N THR A 391 6.44 7.43 -9.88
CA THR A 391 7.48 7.74 -8.88
C THR A 391 7.30 9.15 -8.29
N VAL A 392 6.86 10.12 -9.10
CA VAL A 392 6.56 11.50 -8.63
C VAL A 392 5.47 11.55 -7.55
N SER A 393 4.56 10.57 -7.55
CA SER A 393 3.45 10.46 -6.61
C SER A 393 3.87 9.92 -5.23
N MET A 394 5.07 9.34 -5.11
CA MET A 394 5.50 8.63 -3.89
C MET A 394 6.19 9.51 -2.87
N LYS A 395 6.66 10.70 -3.27
CA LYS A 395 7.46 11.57 -2.41
C LYS A 395 6.66 12.15 -1.24
N SER A 396 5.52 12.74 -1.53
CA SER A 396 4.61 13.33 -0.55
C SER A 396 3.30 13.73 -1.23
N PRO A 397 2.22 13.97 -0.46
CA PRO A 397 1.03 14.59 -1.02
C PRO A 397 1.35 16.01 -1.50
N SER A 398 0.83 16.38 -2.68
CA SER A 398 1.06 17.68 -3.30
C SER A 398 0.67 18.83 -2.37
N GLY A 399 1.55 19.82 -2.28
CA GLY A 399 1.36 21.02 -1.45
C GLY A 399 1.61 20.82 0.05
N GLN A 400 2.02 19.63 0.50
CA GLN A 400 2.39 19.38 1.90
C GLN A 400 3.89 19.63 2.15
N PRO A 401 4.30 20.02 3.37
CA PRO A 401 5.71 20.25 3.70
C PRO A 401 6.55 18.98 3.51
N VAL A 402 7.62 19.05 2.73
CA VAL A 402 8.53 17.93 2.45
C VAL A 402 9.98 18.37 2.42
N ARG A 403 10.86 17.51 2.93
CA ARG A 403 12.31 17.67 2.90
C ARG A 403 12.98 16.34 2.58
N ASN A 404 14.20 16.38 2.07
CA ASN A 404 15.02 15.16 2.03
C ASN A 404 15.49 14.86 3.46
N TYR A 405 15.45 13.59 3.85
CA TYR A 405 15.98 13.17 5.13
C TYR A 405 17.50 13.29 5.14
N ASP A 406 18.04 13.97 6.14
CA ASP A 406 19.47 14.27 6.31
C ASP A 406 20.05 13.59 7.57
N GLY A 407 19.34 12.61 8.12
CA GLY A 407 19.68 11.97 9.40
C GLY A 407 18.97 12.57 10.62
N THR A 408 18.27 13.70 10.46
CA THR A 408 17.45 14.29 11.53
C THR A 408 15.97 14.14 11.22
N SER A 409 15.21 13.60 12.17
CA SER A 409 13.75 13.44 12.04
C SER A 409 13.01 14.71 12.46
N VAL A 410 12.10 15.21 11.62
CA VAL A 410 11.29 16.41 11.92
C VAL A 410 9.80 16.08 11.80
N ARG A 411 9.02 16.43 12.84
CA ARG A 411 7.55 16.29 12.84
C ARG A 411 6.90 17.31 11.91
N GLY A 412 5.67 17.05 11.46
CA GLY A 412 4.93 18.02 10.65
C GLY A 412 5.39 18.14 9.20
N THR A 413 6.36 17.32 8.79
CA THR A 413 6.88 17.30 7.43
C THR A 413 7.22 15.88 7.00
N TRP A 414 7.17 15.65 5.69
CA TRP A 414 7.63 14.43 5.04
C TRP A 414 9.15 14.42 4.97
N ASN A 415 9.78 13.51 5.71
CA ASN A 415 11.21 13.21 5.64
C ASN A 415 11.42 12.17 4.52
N TYR A 416 11.63 12.65 3.30
CA TYR A 416 11.79 11.78 2.13
C TYR A 416 13.12 11.04 2.17
N LEU A 417 13.05 9.72 2.26
CA LEU A 417 14.20 8.82 2.35
C LEU A 417 14.79 8.47 0.97
N GLY A 418 14.18 8.98 -0.11
CA GLY A 418 14.59 8.68 -1.48
C GLY A 418 13.74 7.58 -2.11
N TYR A 419 14.28 6.94 -3.14
CA TYR A 419 13.64 5.84 -3.82
C TYR A 419 14.64 4.74 -4.15
N TYR A 420 14.15 3.51 -4.18
CA TYR A 420 14.92 2.37 -4.65
C TYR A 420 14.84 2.32 -6.18
N ASN A 421 15.96 2.63 -6.83
CA ASN A 421 16.11 2.47 -8.26
C ASN A 421 16.17 0.98 -8.58
N GLN A 422 15.48 0.55 -9.65
CA GLN A 422 15.37 -0.85 -10.08
C GLN A 422 14.51 -1.75 -9.18
N TYR A 423 13.81 -1.19 -8.20
CA TYR A 423 12.82 -1.93 -7.42
C TYR A 423 11.44 -1.61 -7.96
N ASP A 424 10.72 -2.66 -8.31
CA ASP A 424 9.33 -2.57 -8.67
C ASP A 424 8.41 -2.46 -7.44
N HIS A 425 7.11 -2.33 -7.68
CA HIS A 425 6.14 -2.07 -6.64
C HIS A 425 6.15 -3.13 -5.52
N PHE A 426 6.49 -4.39 -5.80
CA PHE A 426 6.44 -5.45 -4.80
C PHE A 426 7.83 -5.90 -4.33
N ASP A 427 8.89 -5.53 -5.03
CA ASP A 427 10.28 -5.76 -4.60
C ASP A 427 10.56 -5.12 -3.23
N VAL A 428 10.02 -3.93 -2.97
CA VAL A 428 10.16 -3.21 -1.68
C VAL A 428 9.48 -3.91 -0.49
N ILE A 429 8.60 -4.87 -0.75
CA ILE A 429 8.00 -5.76 0.25
C ILE A 429 8.47 -7.22 0.09
N GLY A 430 9.51 -7.46 -0.72
CA GLY A 430 10.24 -8.72 -0.79
C GLY A 430 9.63 -9.79 -1.70
N TRP A 431 8.67 -9.46 -2.56
CA TRP A 431 8.06 -10.47 -3.43
C TRP A 431 9.07 -11.01 -4.44
N LEU A 432 9.29 -12.33 -4.40
CA LEU A 432 10.22 -13.06 -5.27
C LEU A 432 11.69 -12.58 -5.18
N LEU A 433 12.05 -11.86 -4.11
CA LEU A 433 13.42 -11.46 -3.80
C LEU A 433 13.95 -12.21 -2.58
N PRO A 434 15.27 -12.44 -2.48
CA PRO A 434 15.86 -12.98 -1.26
C PRO A 434 15.81 -11.96 -0.12
N SER A 435 15.85 -12.45 1.12
CA SER A 435 15.91 -11.64 2.33
C SER A 435 17.00 -10.56 2.29
N SER A 436 18.17 -10.87 1.71
CA SER A 436 19.29 -9.93 1.57
C SER A 436 18.98 -8.68 0.74
N SER A 437 17.95 -8.73 -0.11
CA SER A 437 17.51 -7.58 -0.92
C SER A 437 16.44 -6.73 -0.23
N VAL A 438 15.66 -7.32 0.68
CA VAL A 438 14.48 -6.65 1.29
C VAL A 438 14.74 -6.22 2.74
N TYR A 439 15.38 -7.06 3.56
CA TYR A 439 15.61 -6.76 4.97
C TYR A 439 16.39 -5.46 5.22
N PRO A 440 17.39 -5.07 4.42
CA PRO A 440 18.09 -3.79 4.62
C PRO A 440 17.17 -2.55 4.60
N ILE A 441 16.05 -2.59 3.86
CA ILE A 441 15.05 -1.52 3.85
C ILE A 441 14.45 -1.36 5.25
N TYR A 442 14.03 -2.47 5.84
CA TYR A 442 13.37 -2.51 7.14
C TYR A 442 14.35 -2.36 8.30
N ASP A 443 15.60 -2.79 8.15
CA ASP A 443 16.69 -2.54 9.10
C ASP A 443 16.93 -1.03 9.28
N ASN A 444 17.05 -0.31 8.17
CA ASN A 444 17.25 1.14 8.19
C ASN A 444 16.03 1.84 8.78
N LEU A 445 14.83 1.43 8.38
CA LEU A 445 13.60 1.97 8.93
C LEU A 445 13.50 1.73 10.44
N THR A 446 13.77 0.51 10.90
CA THR A 446 13.73 0.11 12.31
C THR A 446 14.66 0.98 13.16
N LYS A 447 15.88 1.27 12.67
CA LYS A 447 16.81 2.19 13.35
C LYS A 447 16.27 3.60 13.46
N ILE A 448 15.61 4.11 12.42
CA ILE A 448 15.01 5.45 12.42
C ILE A 448 13.84 5.48 13.41
N LEU A 449 12.92 4.51 13.35
CA LEU A 449 11.71 4.48 14.16
C LEU A 449 12.01 4.37 15.66
N TYR A 450 12.89 3.44 16.04
CA TYR A 450 13.28 3.26 17.44
C TYR A 450 14.29 4.30 17.94
N GLY A 451 14.84 5.12 17.05
CA GLY A 451 15.66 6.29 17.40
C GLY A 451 14.85 7.56 17.72
N LEU A 452 13.53 7.56 17.49
CA LEU A 452 12.61 8.68 17.81
C LEU A 452 12.29 8.80 19.30
#